data_AF-A0A226M8J1-F1
#
_entry.id   AF-A0A226M8J1-F1
#
_cell.length_a   1.000
_cell.length_b   1.000
_cell.length_c   1.000
_cell.angle_alpha   90.00
_cell.angle_beta   90.00
_cell.angle_gamma   90.00
#
_symmetry.space_group_name_H-M   'P 1'
#
loop_
_entity.id
_entity.type
_entity.pdbx_description
1 polymer ?
#
loop_
_entity_poly.entity_id
_entity_poly.type
_entity_poly.pdbx_seq_one_letter_code
_entity_poly.pdbx_strand_id
1 'polypeptide(L)'
;EPGLLIAPVTPRTPFLGYAGRRERSEQKLLRGVFVEGDTFFSTGDLMEEDSDGFVRFCDRTGDTFRWKGENVSTTEVAEVLMAHPSLQEATVYGVTVP
;
A
#
# COMPACT_ATOMS: atom_id res chain seq x y z
N GLU A 1 1.80 8.71 -17.59
CA GLU A 1 2.71 7.72 -16.96
C GLU A 1 2.24 7.45 -15.53
N PRO A 2 2.25 6.20 -15.05
CA PRO A 2 1.89 5.87 -13.69
C PRO A 2 2.86 6.43 -12.66
N GLY A 3 2.33 6.98 -11.56
CA GLY A 3 3.10 7.51 -10.43
C GLY A 3 2.53 7.03 -9.10
N LEU A 4 3.36 7.04 -8.06
CA LEU A 4 2.94 6.69 -6.71
C LEU A 4 2.03 7.79 -6.13
N LEU A 5 0.83 7.42 -5.72
CA LEU A 5 -0.05 8.30 -4.98
C LEU A 5 0.50 8.52 -3.57
N ILE A 6 0.72 9.78 -3.22
CA ILE A 6 1.21 10.18 -1.90
C ILE A 6 0.28 11.23 -1.30
N ALA A 7 0.08 11.18 0.01
CA ALA A 7 -0.80 12.09 0.74
C ALA A 7 0.02 12.99 1.68
N PRO A 8 -0.16 14.32 1.67
CA PRO A 8 0.60 15.20 2.54
C PRO A 8 0.24 14.96 4.01
N VAL A 9 1.27 14.81 4.84
CA VAL A 9 1.11 14.73 6.29
C VAL A 9 1.15 16.15 6.85
N THR A 10 0.02 16.60 7.38
CA THR A 10 -0.14 17.97 7.87
C THR A 10 -0.74 17.98 9.27
N PRO A 11 -0.73 19.10 10.01
CA PRO A 11 -1.45 19.20 11.28
C PRO A 11 -2.97 18.94 11.15
N ARG A 12 -3.56 19.18 9.98
CA ARG A 12 -4.98 18.90 9.71
C ARG A 12 -5.24 17.44 9.36
N THR A 13 -4.27 16.78 8.74
CA THR A 13 -4.30 15.39 8.29
C THR A 13 -3.06 14.65 8.79
N PRO A 14 -2.93 14.45 10.11
CA PRO A 14 -1.73 13.84 10.66
C PRO A 14 -1.73 12.33 10.38
N PHE A 15 -0.55 11.78 10.07
CA PHE A 15 -0.34 10.34 10.14
C PHE A 15 0.13 9.99 11.55
N LEU A 16 -0.77 9.42 12.35
CA LEU A 16 -0.48 9.08 13.75
C LEU A 16 0.40 7.82 13.88
N GLY A 17 0.66 7.13 12.78
CA GLY A 17 1.40 5.87 12.75
C GLY A 17 0.52 4.65 12.94
N TYR A 18 1.12 3.49 12.76
CA TYR A 18 0.52 2.19 13.07
C TYR A 18 0.79 1.81 14.52
N ALA A 19 -0.13 1.02 15.10
CA ALA A 19 0.10 0.37 16.38
C ALA A 19 1.26 -0.65 16.27
N GLY A 20 2.06 -0.75 17.33
CA GLY A 20 3.20 -1.67 17.40
C GLY A 20 4.53 -1.03 16.97
N ARG A 21 5.30 -1.73 16.13
CA ARG A 21 6.68 -1.33 15.78
C ARG A 21 6.71 -0.02 15.02
N ARG A 22 7.33 1.01 15.62
CA ARG A 22 7.48 2.36 15.04
C ARG A 22 8.14 2.36 13.66
N GLU A 23 9.06 1.44 13.42
CA GLU A 23 9.75 1.28 12.13
C GLU A 23 8.77 1.12 10.96
N ARG A 24 7.65 0.40 11.15
CA ARG A 24 6.62 0.23 10.12
C ARG A 24 5.92 1.54 9.78
N SER A 25 5.75 2.42 10.76
CA SER A 25 5.19 3.75 10.56
C SER A 25 6.16 4.65 9.79
N GLU A 26 7.44 4.65 10.18
CA GLU A 26 8.46 5.47 9.51
C GLU A 26 8.70 5.01 8.07
N GLN A 27 8.62 3.70 7.77
CA GLN A 27 8.71 3.16 6.41
C GLN A 27 7.62 3.66 5.45
N LYS A 28 6.48 4.16 5.97
CA LYS A 28 5.42 4.75 5.14
C LYS A 28 5.59 6.25 4.92
N LEU A 29 6.53 6.90 5.60
CA LEU A 29 6.76 8.33 5.48
C LEU A 29 7.88 8.62 4.48
N LEU A 30 7.56 9.45 3.50
CA LEU A 30 8.49 10.04 2.54
C LEU A 30 8.78 11.47 3.01
N ARG A 31 10.05 11.89 3.01
CA ARG A 31 10.47 13.20 3.51
C ARG A 31 11.32 13.91 2.47
N GLY A 32 11.17 15.23 2.35
CA GLY A 32 11.91 16.01 1.37
C GLY A 32 11.54 15.65 -0.07
N VAL A 33 10.27 15.37 -0.33
CA VAL A 33 9.77 14.88 -1.63
C VAL A 33 9.74 16.00 -2.66
N PHE A 34 9.13 17.13 -2.34
CA PHE A 34 9.07 18.31 -3.21
C PHE A 34 9.92 19.45 -2.67
N VAL A 35 9.95 19.64 -1.35
CA VAL A 35 10.74 20.66 -0.68
C VAL A 35 11.32 20.12 0.63
N GLU A 36 12.44 20.69 1.07
CA GLU A 36 13.06 20.29 2.33
C GLU A 36 12.10 20.46 3.52
N GLY A 37 12.00 19.42 4.36
CA GLY A 37 11.14 19.41 5.54
C GLY A 37 9.69 19.01 5.29
N ASP A 38 9.25 18.81 4.04
CA ASP A 38 7.94 18.22 3.79
C ASP A 38 7.88 16.74 4.22
N THR A 39 6.66 16.24 4.42
CA THR A 39 6.45 14.83 4.73
C THR A 39 5.15 14.35 4.09
N PHE A 40 5.25 13.22 3.40
CA PHE A 40 4.14 12.58 2.70
C PHE A 40 3.99 11.14 3.17
N PHE A 41 2.75 10.66 3.22
CA PHE A 41 2.41 9.27 3.44
C PHE A 41 2.34 8.54 2.10
N SER A 42 3.09 7.45 1.98
CA SER A 42 3.05 6.54 0.84
C SER A 42 1.82 5.62 0.93
N THR A 43 0.87 5.80 0.02
CA THR A 43 -0.35 4.97 -0.04
C THR A 43 -0.07 3.55 -0.54
N GLY A 44 0.98 3.42 -1.37
CA GLY A 44 1.32 2.21 -2.10
C GLY A 44 0.53 2.03 -3.40
N ASP A 45 -0.35 2.95 -3.78
CA ASP A 45 -1.15 2.85 -5.00
C ASP A 45 -0.46 3.60 -6.16
N LEU A 46 -0.31 2.94 -7.30
CA LEU A 46 0.12 3.54 -8.55
C LEU A 46 -1.11 4.06 -9.30
N MET A 47 -1.09 5.35 -9.59
CA MET A 47 -2.16 6.07 -10.26
C MET A 47 -1.63 6.71 -11.53
N GLU A 48 -2.49 6.88 -12.52
CA GLU A 48 -2.17 7.63 -13.74
C GLU A 48 -3.28 8.64 -14.03
N GLU A 49 -2.89 9.88 -14.29
CA GLU A 49 -3.78 10.92 -14.77
C GLU A 49 -3.79 10.90 -16.30
N ASP A 50 -4.98 10.92 -16.91
CA ASP A 50 -5.14 11.01 -18.36
C ASP A 50 -5.16 12.47 -18.86
N SER A 51 -5.27 12.65 -20.18
CA SER A 51 -5.27 13.97 -20.82
C SER A 51 -6.46 14.84 -20.44
N ASP A 52 -7.55 14.24 -19.96
CA ASP A 52 -8.77 14.92 -19.56
C ASP A 52 -8.79 15.22 -18.03
N GLY A 53 -7.71 14.85 -17.32
CA GLY A 53 -7.54 15.07 -15.88
C GLY A 53 -8.20 14.01 -15.00
N PHE A 54 -8.63 12.88 -15.56
CA PHE A 54 -9.17 11.79 -14.75
C PHE A 54 -8.04 10.92 -14.21
N VAL A 55 -8.15 10.57 -12.92
CA VAL A 55 -7.19 9.72 -12.23
C VAL A 55 -7.65 8.28 -12.25
N ARG A 56 -6.79 7.39 -12.74
CA ARG A 56 -7.03 5.96 -12.90
C ARG A 56 -6.13 5.17 -11.96
N PHE A 57 -6.68 4.13 -11.33
CA PHE A 57 -5.87 3.13 -10.63
C PHE A 57 -5.16 2.24 -11.64
N CYS A 58 -3.83 2.13 -11.49
CA CYS A 58 -3.00 1.28 -12.35
C CYS A 58 -2.61 -0.01 -11.63
N ASP A 59 -2.00 0.10 -10.45
CA ASP A 59 -1.53 -1.06 -9.70
C ASP A 59 -1.24 -0.70 -8.23
N ARG A 60 -0.77 -1.66 -7.43
CA ARG A 60 -0.30 -1.46 -6.05
C ARG A 60 1.13 -1.95 -5.89
N THR A 61 1.95 -1.18 -5.19
CA THR A 61 3.32 -1.57 -4.84
C THR A 61 3.31 -2.54 -3.66
N GLY A 62 3.96 -3.70 -3.84
CA GLY A 62 4.13 -4.72 -2.79
C GLY A 62 3.07 -5.83 -2.82
N ASP A 63 3.09 -6.69 -1.80
CA ASP A 63 2.30 -7.94 -1.76
C ASP A 63 0.86 -7.76 -1.21
N THR A 64 0.23 -6.61 -1.48
CA THR A 64 -1.15 -6.32 -1.06
C THR A 64 -2.00 -6.07 -2.31
N PHE A 65 -3.18 -6.66 -2.37
CA PHE A 65 -4.11 -6.52 -3.49
C PHE A 65 -5.36 -5.77 -3.06
N ARG A 66 -6.02 -5.10 -4.01
CA ARG A 66 -7.31 -4.47 -3.80
C ARG A 66 -8.42 -5.36 -4.37
N TRP A 67 -9.21 -5.98 -3.51
CA TRP A 67 -10.29 -6.89 -3.89
C TRP A 67 -11.63 -6.36 -3.40
N LYS A 68 -12.57 -6.12 -4.34
CA LYS A 68 -13.90 -5.53 -4.04
C LYS A 68 -13.83 -4.25 -3.19
N GLY A 69 -12.79 -3.44 -3.36
CA GLY A 69 -12.57 -2.19 -2.63
C GLY A 69 -11.79 -2.33 -1.32
N GLU A 70 -11.49 -3.55 -0.87
CA GLU A 70 -10.76 -3.82 0.36
C GLU A 70 -9.29 -4.12 0.10
N ASN A 71 -8.42 -3.80 1.07
CA ASN A 71 -7.00 -4.16 1.02
C ASN A 71 -6.81 -5.58 1.58
N VAL A 72 -6.21 -6.47 0.79
CA VAL A 72 -5.93 -7.86 1.14
C VAL A 72 -4.43 -8.11 1.10
N SER A 73 -3.83 -8.44 2.24
CA SER A 73 -2.43 -8.82 2.35
C SER A 73 -2.25 -10.30 1.98
N THR A 74 -1.48 -10.62 0.94
CA THR A 74 -1.22 -12.03 0.60
C THR A 74 -0.38 -12.73 1.66
N THR A 75 0.51 -11.99 2.32
CA THR A 75 1.30 -12.51 3.44
C THR A 75 0.41 -12.94 4.60
N GLU A 76 -0.60 -12.15 4.95
CA GLU A 76 -1.52 -12.50 6.04
C GLU A 76 -2.33 -13.76 5.69
N VAL A 77 -2.82 -13.87 4.46
CA VAL A 77 -3.52 -15.08 4.00
C VAL A 77 -2.59 -16.29 4.04
N ALA A 78 -1.34 -16.14 3.57
CA ALA A 78 -0.36 -17.22 3.60
C ALA A 78 -0.02 -17.63 5.05
N GLU A 79 0.15 -16.69 5.97
CA GLU A 79 0.39 -16.96 7.40
C GLU A 79 -0.76 -17.76 8.03
N VAL A 80 -2.01 -17.39 7.73
CA VAL A 80 -3.20 -18.11 8.21
C VAL A 80 -3.25 -19.54 7.64
N LEU A 81 -2.93 -19.73 6.36
CA LEU A 81 -2.85 -21.06 5.76
C LEU A 81 -1.75 -21.89 6.41
N MET A 82 -0.57 -21.30 6.62
CA MET A 82 0.58 -21.97 7.25
C MET A 82 0.34 -22.39 8.70
N ALA A 83 -0.71 -21.89 9.36
CA ALA A 83 -1.13 -22.38 10.67
C ALA A 83 -1.73 -23.81 10.61
N HIS A 84 -2.09 -24.32 9.43
CA HIS A 84 -2.64 -25.66 9.26
C HIS A 84 -1.53 -26.73 9.24
N PRO A 85 -1.54 -27.73 10.15
CA PRO A 85 -0.40 -28.63 10.37
C PRO A 85 -0.08 -29.56 9.19
N SER A 86 -1.02 -29.75 8.25
CA SER A 86 -0.80 -30.57 7.05
C SER A 86 -0.12 -29.83 5.89
N LEU A 87 0.09 -28.51 5.99
CA LEU A 87 0.74 -27.72 4.95
C LEU A 87 2.22 -27.52 5.26
N GLN A 88 3.08 -27.83 4.28
CA GLN A 88 4.53 -27.61 4.39
C GLN A 88 4.93 -26.18 4.01
N GLU A 89 4.25 -25.60 3.02
CA GLU A 89 4.49 -24.24 2.52
C GLU A 89 3.22 -23.71 1.83
N ALA A 90 3.02 -22.39 1.83
CA ALA A 90 1.92 -21.73 1.17
C ALA A 90 2.39 -20.39 0.56
N THR A 91 2.01 -20.15 -0.70
CA THR A 91 2.22 -18.89 -1.40
C THR A 91 0.89 -18.39 -1.95
N VAL A 92 0.60 -17.11 -1.73
CA VAL A 92 -0.66 -16.47 -2.15
C VAL A 92 -0.34 -15.35 -3.12
N TYR A 93 -1.02 -15.32 -4.26
CA TYR A 93 -0.87 -14.30 -5.29
C TYR A 93 -2.22 -14.03 -5.96
N GLY A 94 -2.38 -12.82 -6.50
CA GLY A 94 -3.59 -12.45 -7.25
C GLY A 94 -3.64 -13.14 -8.62
N VAL A 95 -4.84 -13.55 -9.04
CA VAL A 95 -5.11 -14.08 -10.39
C VAL A 95 -6.27 -13.33 -11.02
N THR A 96 -6.30 -13.26 -12.35
CA THR A 96 -7.46 -12.75 -13.09
C THR A 96 -8.63 -13.72 -12.92
N VAL A 97 -9.78 -13.19 -12.47
CA VAL A 97 -11.01 -13.98 -12.32
C VAL A 97 -11.87 -13.82 -13.59
N PRO A 98 -12.44 -14.90 -14.15
CA PRO A 98 -13.31 -14.85 -15.34
C PRO A 98 -14.58 -14.01 -15.15
#